data_AF-A0ABD1U848-F1
#
_entry.id   AF-A0ABD1U848-F1
#
_cell.length_a   1.000
_cell.length_b   1.000
_cell.length_c   1.000
_cell.angle_alpha   90.00
_cell.angle_beta   90.00
_cell.angle_gamma   90.00
#
_symmetry.space_group_name_H-M   'P 1'
#
loop_
_entity.id
_entity.type
_entity.pdbx_description
1 polymer ?
#
loop_
_entity_poly.entity_id
_entity_poly.type
_entity_poly.pdbx_seq_one_letter_code
_entity_poly.pdbx_strand_id
1 'polypeptide(L)'
;MKNRNRDKVSLKWIVILCIFSFALGTLFSNRIWDLPESEDQIMPIRRRPGNLAAISDDCATDKNMFLSHVIPWRHVRSLDSSIAKLRMELPSTKNSRKIGNFENFSTIAVHPGSTEKRKMTFMVIGINTAFSSRKRRDSVRETWMPRGTLAATLARHRSRPRIYIGCMKSGPVIYQKNVKYHEPEYWKFGEEGNKYFRHATGQIYAISKDLAKYISINQPILHKFANEDVSLGAWFIGLEVEHIDDHNMCCGTPPQCEWKAQAGNVCVASFDWSCSGICKSVERIKDVHAKCGEDAATLWNALF
;
A
#
# COMPACT_ATOMS: atom_id res chain seq x y z
N MET A 1 28.31 -46.93 45.66
CA MET A 1 28.52 -46.36 44.31
C MET A 1 27.58 -47.06 43.34
N LYS A 2 26.59 -46.35 42.77
CA LYS A 2 25.51 -46.94 41.96
C LYS A 2 25.82 -46.69 40.47
N ASN A 3 26.21 -47.75 39.76
CA ASN A 3 26.56 -47.72 38.35
C ASN A 3 25.31 -47.44 37.48
N ARG A 4 25.31 -46.36 36.69
CA ARG A 4 24.31 -46.10 35.65
C ARG A 4 24.82 -46.69 34.33
N ASN A 5 24.29 -47.85 33.94
CA ASN A 5 24.39 -48.31 32.56
C ASN A 5 23.61 -47.36 31.65
N ARG A 6 24.28 -46.90 30.60
CA ARG A 6 23.74 -45.99 29.60
C ARG A 6 23.46 -46.83 28.37
N ASP A 7 22.29 -47.46 28.34
CA ASP A 7 21.90 -48.33 27.25
C ASP A 7 21.76 -47.50 25.96
N LYS A 8 22.59 -47.83 24.98
CA LYS A 8 22.57 -47.20 23.66
C LYS A 8 21.40 -47.81 22.88
N VAL A 9 20.38 -46.99 22.61
CA VAL A 9 19.28 -47.37 21.72
C VAL A 9 19.86 -47.66 20.33
N SER A 10 19.64 -48.87 19.83
CA SER A 10 20.12 -49.32 18.53
C SER A 10 19.48 -48.49 17.41
N LEU A 11 20.27 -48.11 16.40
CA LEU A 11 19.81 -47.36 15.22
C LEU A 11 18.62 -48.05 14.53
N LYS A 12 18.55 -49.39 14.62
CA LYS A 12 17.43 -50.20 14.09
C LYS A 12 16.09 -49.85 14.75
N TRP A 13 16.10 -49.58 16.05
CA TRP A 13 14.89 -49.21 16.79
C TRP A 13 14.40 -47.80 16.45
N ILE A 14 15.32 -46.88 16.13
CA ILE A 14 14.98 -45.53 15.69
C ILE A 14 14.24 -45.58 14.35
N VAL A 15 14.75 -46.35 13.39
CA VAL A 15 14.11 -46.52 12.07
C VAL A 15 12.70 -47.13 12.19
N ILE A 16 12.53 -48.14 13.05
CA ILE A 16 11.23 -48.76 13.30
C ILE A 16 10.24 -47.75 13.91
N LEU A 17 10.68 -46.96 14.89
CA LEU A 17 9.84 -45.91 15.51
C LEU A 17 9.44 -44.82 14.51
N CYS A 18 10.35 -44.41 13.63
CA CYS A 18 10.06 -43.43 12.58
C CYS A 18 9.01 -43.95 11.59
N ILE A 19 9.15 -45.17 11.09
CA ILE A 19 8.18 -45.77 10.15
C ILE A 19 6.80 -45.90 10.82
N PHE A 20 6.76 -46.35 12.08
CA PHE A 20 5.50 -46.49 12.81
C PHE A 20 4.82 -45.14 13.04
N SER A 21 5.58 -44.08 13.37
CA SER A 21 5.06 -42.73 13.54
C SER A 21 4.52 -42.14 12.23
N PHE A 22 5.17 -42.43 11.09
CA PHE A 22 4.71 -41.96 9.78
C PHE A 22 3.42 -42.67 9.36
N ALA A 23 3.34 -43.99 9.55
CA ALA A 23 2.13 -44.77 9.26
C ALA A 23 0.94 -44.38 10.15
N LEU A 24 1.18 -44.07 11.44
CA LEU A 24 0.14 -43.51 12.31
C LEU A 24 -0.30 -42.13 11.83
N GLY A 25 0.65 -41.27 11.43
CA GLY A 25 0.38 -39.92 10.91
C GLY A 25 -0.49 -39.93 9.65
N THR A 26 -0.28 -40.88 8.74
CA THR A 26 -1.12 -41.03 7.54
C THR A 26 -2.53 -41.53 7.87
N LEU A 27 -2.69 -42.41 8.86
CA LEU A 27 -4.01 -42.89 9.31
C LEU A 27 -4.83 -41.80 10.02
N PHE A 28 -4.18 -40.91 10.77
CA PHE A 28 -4.87 -39.78 11.42
C PHE A 28 -5.14 -38.61 10.47
N SER A 29 -4.32 -38.39 9.44
CA SER A 29 -4.53 -37.33 8.45
C SER A 29 -5.67 -37.65 7.48
N ASN A 30 -5.82 -38.92 7.09
CA ASN A 30 -6.89 -39.35 6.18
C ASN A 30 -8.27 -39.44 6.83
N ARG A 31 -8.38 -39.36 8.17
CA ARG A 31 -9.66 -39.48 8.89
C ARG A 31 -10.31 -38.14 9.26
N ILE A 32 -9.63 -37.02 8.99
CA ILE A 32 -10.09 -35.67 9.34
C ILE A 32 -10.69 -34.92 8.13
N TRP A 33 -10.54 -35.46 6.92
CA TRP A 33 -10.95 -34.80 5.66
C TRP A 33 -12.16 -35.41 4.95
N ASP A 34 -12.86 -36.36 5.57
CA ASP A 34 -14.16 -36.82 5.05
C ASP A 34 -15.30 -36.16 5.82
N LEU A 35 -15.75 -35.01 5.32
CA LEU A 35 -17.07 -34.44 5.62
C LEU A 35 -17.97 -34.65 4.39
N PRO A 36 -19.24 -35.06 4.58
CA PRO A 36 -20.08 -35.55 3.49
C PRO A 36 -20.57 -34.40 2.62
N GLU A 37 -20.48 -34.60 1.30
CA GLU A 37 -21.08 -33.79 0.26
C GLU A 37 -22.61 -33.85 0.41
N SER A 38 -23.24 -32.74 0.80
CA SER A 38 -24.69 -32.59 0.77
C SER A 38 -25.12 -32.21 -0.64
N GLU A 39 -25.74 -33.14 -1.35
CA GLU A 39 -26.58 -32.85 -2.52
C GLU A 39 -27.67 -31.86 -2.12
N ASP A 40 -27.64 -30.66 -2.69
CA ASP A 40 -28.86 -29.86 -2.89
C ASP A 40 -28.99 -29.53 -4.37
N GLN A 41 -29.95 -30.23 -4.98
CA GLN A 41 -30.37 -30.07 -6.35
C GLN A 41 -31.09 -28.72 -6.51
N ILE A 42 -30.61 -27.86 -7.42
CA ILE A 42 -31.42 -26.78 -7.99
C ILE A 42 -31.35 -26.86 -9.53
N MET A 43 -32.53 -27.01 -10.11
CA MET A 43 -32.85 -27.16 -11.54
C MET A 43 -32.16 -26.17 -12.49
N PRO A 44 -31.80 -26.58 -13.73
CA PRO A 44 -31.24 -25.65 -14.71
C PRO A 44 -32.38 -24.86 -15.39
N ILE A 45 -32.55 -23.59 -15.00
CA ILE A 45 -33.33 -22.65 -15.82
C ILE A 45 -32.51 -22.28 -17.06
N ARG A 46 -32.88 -22.88 -18.18
CA ARG A 46 -32.49 -22.48 -19.53
C ARG A 46 -33.07 -21.09 -19.84
N ARG A 47 -32.23 -20.08 -20.09
CA ARG A 47 -32.63 -18.86 -20.81
C ARG A 47 -31.68 -18.55 -21.97
N ARG A 48 -32.29 -18.43 -23.15
CA ARG A 48 -31.70 -18.03 -24.44
C ARG A 48 -31.21 -16.59 -24.40
N PRO A 49 -30.27 -16.19 -25.29
CA PRO A 49 -29.75 -14.83 -25.36
C PRO A 49 -30.71 -13.93 -26.16
N GLY A 50 -30.95 -12.73 -25.66
CA GLY A 50 -31.72 -11.69 -26.33
C GLY A 50 -31.35 -10.30 -25.78
N ASN A 51 -30.90 -9.44 -26.68
CA ASN A 51 -30.40 -8.07 -26.49
C ASN A 51 -31.35 -7.14 -25.73
N LEU A 52 -30.83 -6.21 -24.92
CA LEU A 52 -31.22 -4.78 -24.95
C LEU A 52 -30.29 -3.89 -24.10
N ALA A 53 -30.29 -2.63 -24.47
CA ALA A 53 -29.26 -1.62 -24.25
C ALA A 53 -29.25 -0.94 -22.87
N ALA A 54 -28.09 -0.35 -22.58
CA ALA A 54 -27.81 0.84 -21.76
C ALA A 54 -28.96 1.48 -20.96
N ILE A 55 -28.81 1.53 -19.63
CA ILE A 55 -29.33 2.60 -18.76
C ILE A 55 -28.32 2.89 -17.64
N SER A 56 -28.16 4.19 -17.40
CA SER A 56 -27.32 4.92 -16.44
C SER A 56 -27.81 4.82 -14.99
N ASP A 57 -26.99 5.37 -14.08
CA ASP A 57 -27.29 5.81 -12.70
C ASP A 57 -27.25 4.69 -11.62
N ASP A 58 -26.80 4.87 -10.38
CA ASP A 58 -26.42 6.06 -9.61
C ASP A 58 -25.52 5.62 -8.42
N CYS A 59 -24.65 6.51 -7.92
CA CYS A 59 -23.87 6.26 -6.70
C CYS A 59 -24.63 6.84 -5.50
N ALA A 60 -25.43 6.01 -4.83
CA ALA A 60 -26.06 6.36 -3.57
C ALA A 60 -25.26 5.85 -2.37
N THR A 61 -24.89 6.80 -1.51
CA THR A 61 -24.36 6.68 -0.16
C THR A 61 -25.12 5.64 0.67
N ASP A 62 -24.42 4.67 1.26
CA ASP A 62 -24.99 3.88 2.36
C ASP A 62 -24.13 4.01 3.63
N LYS A 63 -24.71 4.73 4.60
CA LYS A 63 -24.30 4.74 5.99
C LYS A 63 -25.15 3.70 6.69
N ASN A 64 -24.64 2.47 6.82
CA ASN A 64 -24.70 1.62 8.01
C ASN A 64 -24.38 0.16 7.65
N MET A 65 -23.16 -0.28 7.94
CA MET A 65 -22.97 -1.67 8.38
C MET A 65 -21.82 -1.75 9.38
N PHE A 66 -22.11 -1.23 10.58
CA PHE A 66 -21.36 -1.56 11.78
C PHE A 66 -21.90 -2.89 12.30
N LEU A 67 -21.31 -4.02 11.88
CA LEU A 67 -21.30 -5.22 12.69
C LEU A 67 -20.01 -6.00 12.47
N SER A 68 -19.11 -5.79 13.41
CA SER A 68 -17.87 -6.52 13.65
C SER A 68 -18.01 -8.03 13.46
N HIS A 69 -17.28 -8.58 12.49
CA HIS A 69 -16.77 -9.96 12.57
C HIS A 69 -15.28 -9.90 12.87
N VAL A 70 -14.94 -10.08 14.15
CA VAL A 70 -13.58 -10.32 14.61
C VAL A 70 -13.12 -11.66 14.02
N ILE A 71 -12.16 -11.63 13.10
CA ILE A 71 -11.51 -12.84 12.59
C ILE A 71 -10.64 -13.43 13.72
N PRO A 72 -10.81 -14.70 14.13
CA PRO A 72 -9.99 -15.29 15.18
C PRO A 72 -8.52 -15.47 14.77
N TRP A 73 -7.59 -14.86 15.51
CA TRP A 73 -6.12 -14.92 15.32
C TRP A 73 -5.48 -16.29 15.67
N ARG A 74 -6.02 -17.41 15.20
CA ARG A 74 -5.50 -18.75 15.56
C ARG A 74 -4.32 -19.26 14.71
N HIS A 75 -3.94 -18.57 13.63
CA HIS A 75 -2.83 -19.01 12.76
C HIS A 75 -1.47 -18.32 13.01
N VAL A 76 -1.41 -17.22 13.76
CA VAL A 76 -0.13 -16.50 14.00
C VAL A 76 0.76 -17.20 15.02
N ARG A 77 0.16 -17.86 16.03
CA ARG A 77 0.92 -18.53 17.11
C ARG A 77 1.71 -19.78 16.64
N SER A 78 1.30 -20.39 15.53
CA SER A 78 1.96 -21.57 14.94
C SER A 78 3.29 -21.21 14.23
N LEU A 79 3.33 -20.04 13.61
CA LEU A 79 4.51 -19.54 12.90
C LEU A 79 5.63 -19.13 13.87
N ASP A 80 5.28 -18.53 15.01
CA ASP A 80 6.27 -18.16 16.04
C ASP A 80 7.03 -19.37 16.60
N SER A 81 6.33 -20.50 16.80
CA SER A 81 6.93 -21.77 17.26
C SER A 81 7.87 -22.37 16.20
N SER A 82 7.50 -22.26 14.93
CA SER A 82 8.30 -22.77 13.80
C SER A 82 9.55 -21.91 13.57
N ILE A 83 9.44 -20.58 13.71
CA ILE A 83 10.56 -19.64 13.63
C ILE A 83 11.52 -19.84 14.81
N ALA A 84 11.00 -20.08 16.03
CA ALA A 84 11.83 -20.38 17.20
C ALA A 84 12.61 -21.70 17.05
N LYS A 85 11.99 -22.73 16.45
CA LYS A 85 12.62 -24.02 16.19
C LYS A 85 13.73 -23.91 15.13
N LEU A 86 13.48 -23.18 14.04
CA LEU A 86 14.48 -22.94 12.99
C LEU A 86 15.68 -22.10 13.49
N ARG A 87 15.48 -21.20 14.46
CA ARG A 87 16.56 -20.42 15.07
C ARG A 87 17.52 -21.25 15.93
N MET A 88 17.08 -22.39 16.47
CA MET A 88 17.94 -23.27 17.28
C MET A 88 18.68 -24.35 16.48
N GLU A 89 18.28 -24.61 15.23
CA GLU A 89 18.92 -25.63 14.37
C GLU A 89 20.04 -25.10 13.47
N LEU A 90 20.26 -23.79 13.40
CA LEU A 90 21.34 -23.18 12.61
C LEU A 90 22.60 -22.98 13.47
N PRO A 91 23.74 -23.62 13.14
CA PRO A 91 25.04 -23.21 13.66
C PRO A 91 25.26 -21.73 13.31
N SER A 92 25.77 -20.95 14.24
CA SER A 92 26.04 -19.52 14.10
C SER A 92 27.16 -19.22 13.09
N THR A 93 26.97 -19.56 11.82
CA THR A 93 27.82 -19.08 10.72
C THR A 93 27.31 -17.71 10.30
N LYS A 94 27.74 -16.69 11.05
CA LYS A 94 27.72 -15.29 10.59
C LYS A 94 28.70 -15.15 9.42
N ASN A 95 28.26 -15.55 8.23
CA ASN A 95 28.83 -15.16 6.95
C ASN A 95 27.69 -14.98 5.94
N SER A 96 26.71 -14.15 6.30
CA SER A 96 25.79 -13.58 5.33
C SER A 96 26.52 -12.45 4.60
N ARG A 97 26.64 -12.59 3.28
CA ARG A 97 27.06 -11.51 2.39
C ARG A 97 26.18 -10.29 2.69
N LYS A 98 26.81 -9.22 3.18
CA LYS A 98 26.18 -7.94 3.47
C LYS A 98 25.50 -7.41 2.20
N ILE A 99 24.19 -7.62 2.07
CA ILE A 99 23.32 -6.71 1.32
C ILE A 99 23.44 -5.38 2.07
N GLY A 100 23.84 -4.34 1.33
CA GLY A 100 24.54 -3.14 1.82
C GLY A 100 24.02 -2.52 3.12
N ASN A 101 24.96 -2.00 3.92
CA ASN A 101 24.79 -1.25 5.16
C ASN A 101 23.43 -0.51 5.27
N PHE A 102 22.44 -1.18 5.86
CA PHE A 102 21.19 -0.58 6.31
C PHE A 102 21.30 -0.01 7.74
N GLU A 103 22.49 -0.06 8.37
CA GLU A 103 22.70 0.41 9.74
C GLU A 103 22.76 1.94 9.92
N ASN A 104 22.70 2.72 8.82
CA ASN A 104 22.55 4.18 8.92
C ASN A 104 21.09 4.63 8.95
N PHE A 105 20.16 3.68 9.05
CA PHE A 105 18.76 3.96 9.23
C PHE A 105 18.47 4.10 10.73
N SER A 106 18.75 5.28 11.28
CA SER A 106 18.64 5.59 12.71
C SER A 106 17.32 5.07 13.31
N THR A 107 17.38 3.93 14.00
CA THR A 107 16.52 3.67 15.14
C THR A 107 16.93 4.69 16.19
N ILE A 108 16.31 5.87 16.16
CA ILE A 108 16.47 6.84 17.24
C ILE A 108 15.82 6.21 18.47
N ALA A 109 16.63 5.49 19.23
CA ALA A 109 16.32 5.16 20.61
C ALA A 109 16.05 6.48 21.32
N VAL A 110 14.86 6.62 21.88
CA VAL A 110 14.48 7.77 22.71
C VAL A 110 15.32 7.72 23.98
N HIS A 111 16.50 8.33 23.96
CA HIS A 111 17.23 8.67 25.17
C HIS A 111 16.60 9.93 25.77
N PRO A 112 16.07 9.89 27.01
CA PRO A 112 15.54 11.07 27.66
C PRO A 112 16.72 11.93 28.11
N GLY A 113 17.06 12.97 27.34
CA GLY A 113 18.02 13.98 27.81
C GLY A 113 18.96 14.63 26.79
N SER A 114 18.80 14.44 25.48
CA SER A 114 19.56 15.25 24.51
C SER A 114 18.64 16.11 23.66
N THR A 115 18.84 17.42 23.71
CA THR A 115 18.36 18.40 22.73
C THR A 115 19.11 18.20 21.40
N GLU A 116 19.03 17.01 20.81
CA GLU A 116 19.41 16.85 19.42
C GLU A 116 18.38 17.60 18.58
N LYS A 117 18.82 18.67 17.90
CA LYS A 117 18.03 19.36 16.87
C LYS A 117 17.56 18.29 15.89
N ARG A 118 16.29 17.88 16.03
CA ARG A 118 15.65 16.86 15.21
C ARG A 118 15.85 17.27 13.74
N LYS A 119 16.78 16.59 13.05
CA LYS A 119 17.16 16.95 11.68
C LYS A 119 15.89 16.97 10.83
N MET A 120 15.64 18.09 10.17
CA MET A 120 14.52 18.19 9.25
C MET A 120 14.71 17.16 8.14
N THR A 121 13.78 16.22 8.05
CA THR A 121 13.70 15.26 6.96
C THR A 121 13.32 16.03 5.71
N PHE A 122 14.21 16.02 4.72
CA PHE A 122 13.88 16.48 3.37
C PHE A 122 12.72 15.62 2.86
N MET A 123 11.71 16.24 2.28
CA MET A 123 10.64 15.53 1.59
C MET A 123 10.80 15.67 0.09
N VAL A 124 10.55 14.57 -0.63
CA VAL A 124 10.50 14.53 -2.07
C VAL A 124 9.05 14.49 -2.50
N ILE A 125 8.68 15.38 -3.41
CA ILE A 125 7.33 15.52 -3.94
C ILE A 125 7.32 14.89 -5.33
N GLY A 126 6.39 13.96 -5.54
CA GLY A 126 6.13 13.39 -6.85
C GLY A 126 4.78 13.85 -7.38
N ILE A 127 4.71 14.12 -8.68
CA ILE A 127 3.47 14.49 -9.38
C ILE A 127 3.29 13.47 -10.49
N ASN A 128 2.20 12.70 -10.47
CA ASN A 128 1.88 11.82 -11.60
C ASN A 128 1.52 12.67 -12.79
N THR A 129 2.27 12.45 -13.83
CA THR A 129 2.06 13.17 -15.05
C THR A 129 2.37 12.18 -16.15
N ALA A 130 1.33 11.71 -16.81
CA ALA A 130 1.42 11.03 -18.10
C ALA A 130 2.06 12.00 -19.14
N PHE A 131 3.36 12.22 -18.98
CA PHE A 131 4.17 13.38 -19.39
C PHE A 131 4.40 13.49 -20.90
N SER A 132 3.71 12.72 -21.75
CA SER A 132 3.93 12.72 -23.20
C SER A 132 3.62 14.07 -23.86
N SER A 133 2.71 14.87 -23.30
CA SER A 133 2.33 16.18 -23.85
C SER A 133 3.15 17.34 -23.27
N ARG A 134 3.89 18.06 -24.13
CA ARG A 134 4.61 19.31 -23.77
C ARG A 134 3.65 20.38 -23.23
N LYS A 135 2.52 20.61 -23.91
CA LYS A 135 1.50 21.59 -23.49
C LYS A 135 1.00 21.34 -22.07
N ARG A 136 0.82 20.08 -21.68
CA ARG A 136 0.42 19.72 -20.31
C ARG A 136 1.49 20.07 -19.29
N ARG A 137 2.77 19.83 -19.62
CA ARG A 137 3.89 20.21 -18.73
C ARG A 137 3.95 21.70 -18.50
N ASP A 138 3.79 22.47 -19.56
CA ASP A 138 3.88 23.93 -19.49
C ASP A 138 2.68 24.47 -18.70
N SER A 139 1.47 23.95 -18.94
CA SER A 139 0.28 24.28 -18.13
C SER A 139 0.48 23.97 -16.64
N VAL A 140 1.00 22.79 -16.28
CA VAL A 140 1.32 22.43 -14.88
C VAL A 140 2.39 23.34 -14.26
N ARG A 141 3.39 23.78 -15.03
CA ARG A 141 4.43 24.69 -14.54
C ARG A 141 3.91 26.12 -14.35
N GLU A 142 3.01 26.56 -15.21
CA GLU A 142 2.34 27.87 -15.12
C GLU A 142 1.33 27.90 -13.96
N THR A 143 0.62 26.80 -13.73
CA THR A 143 -0.32 26.64 -12.61
C THR A 143 0.36 25.91 -11.46
N TRP A 144 1.28 26.60 -10.80
CA TRP A 144 2.04 25.99 -9.72
C TRP A 144 1.12 25.53 -8.58
N MET A 145 1.41 24.39 -7.92
CA MET A 145 0.58 23.88 -6.82
C MET A 145 0.57 24.85 -5.62
N PRO A 146 -0.50 24.97 -4.81
CA PRO A 146 -0.52 25.82 -3.61
C PRO A 146 0.67 25.52 -2.69
N ARG A 147 1.75 26.32 -2.78
CA ARG A 147 3.04 26.03 -2.12
C ARG A 147 2.95 26.27 -0.64
N GLY A 148 2.25 27.31 -0.22
CA GLY A 148 2.09 27.62 1.20
C GLY A 148 1.35 26.49 1.89
N THR A 149 0.24 26.07 1.29
CA THR A 149 -0.60 24.96 1.78
C THR A 149 0.16 23.64 1.75
N LEU A 150 0.86 23.33 0.66
CA LEU A 150 1.70 22.14 0.55
C LEU A 150 2.86 22.18 1.57
N ALA A 151 3.56 23.30 1.68
CA ALA A 151 4.66 23.47 2.63
C ALA A 151 4.19 23.32 4.08
N ALA A 152 3.05 23.93 4.44
CA ALA A 152 2.43 23.76 5.75
C ALA A 152 2.08 22.31 6.02
N THR A 153 1.53 21.60 5.02
CA THR A 153 1.25 20.16 5.12
C THR A 153 2.50 19.34 5.35
N LEU A 154 3.55 19.55 4.55
CA LEU A 154 4.81 18.82 4.70
C LEU A 154 5.55 19.18 5.99
N ALA A 155 5.46 20.44 6.45
CA ALA A 155 6.08 20.91 7.67
C ALA A 155 5.58 20.16 8.92
N ARG A 156 4.31 19.75 8.96
CA ARG A 156 3.73 18.93 10.04
C ARG A 156 4.41 17.56 10.18
N HIS A 157 4.97 17.04 9.10
CA HIS A 157 5.55 15.70 9.05
C HIS A 157 7.07 15.70 8.90
N ARG A 158 7.71 16.88 8.77
CA ARG A 158 9.13 17.03 8.41
C ARG A 158 10.11 16.37 9.38
N SER A 159 9.71 16.03 10.60
CA SER A 159 10.60 15.40 11.59
C SER A 159 10.38 13.90 11.75
N ARG A 160 9.48 13.30 10.95
CA ARG A 160 9.16 11.87 10.99
C ARG A 160 9.94 11.15 9.88
N PRO A 161 10.59 10.02 10.19
CA PRO A 161 11.20 9.16 9.19
C PRO A 161 10.15 8.27 8.51
N ARG A 162 10.48 7.69 7.35
CA ARG A 162 9.65 6.71 6.60
C ARG A 162 8.19 7.11 6.46
N ILE A 163 7.95 8.33 6.00
CA ILE A 163 6.61 8.85 5.75
C ILE A 163 6.29 8.79 4.27
N TYR A 164 5.09 8.30 3.96
CA TYR A 164 4.45 8.38 2.66
C TYR A 164 3.10 9.11 2.78
N ILE A 165 3.01 10.31 2.24
CA ILE A 165 1.85 11.20 2.31
C ILE A 165 1.17 11.29 0.95
N GLY A 166 -0.15 11.24 0.96
CA GLY A 166 -0.99 11.50 -0.19
C GLY A 166 -2.45 11.28 0.15
N CYS A 167 -3.32 11.47 -0.83
CA CYS A 167 -4.71 11.04 -0.69
C CYS A 167 -4.78 9.53 -0.93
N MET A 168 -4.86 8.76 0.15
CA MET A 168 -4.73 7.32 0.08
C MET A 168 -6.02 6.71 -0.49
N LYS A 169 -5.89 5.78 -1.43
CA LYS A 169 -7.00 5.05 -2.03
C LYS A 169 -6.71 3.56 -2.10
N SER A 170 -7.78 2.79 -2.30
CA SER A 170 -7.73 1.40 -2.73
C SER A 170 -8.90 1.21 -3.68
N GLY A 171 -8.67 0.52 -4.80
CA GLY A 171 -9.64 0.35 -5.86
C GLY A 171 -9.48 -1.00 -6.53
N PRO A 172 -10.45 -1.42 -7.36
CA PRO A 172 -10.41 -2.72 -8.02
C PRO A 172 -9.17 -2.85 -8.90
N VAL A 173 -8.59 -4.05 -8.93
CA VAL A 173 -7.49 -4.37 -9.84
C VAL A 173 -8.02 -4.39 -11.27
N ILE A 174 -7.36 -3.70 -12.19
CA ILE A 174 -7.81 -3.55 -13.57
C ILE A 174 -7.35 -4.75 -14.41
N TYR A 175 -8.08 -5.87 -14.34
CA TYR A 175 -7.73 -7.11 -15.05
C TYR A 175 -8.25 -7.21 -16.48
N GLN A 176 -9.13 -6.30 -16.91
CA GLN A 176 -9.70 -6.31 -18.26
C GLN A 176 -8.70 -5.80 -19.30
N LYS A 177 -8.44 -6.56 -20.38
CA LYS A 177 -7.37 -6.25 -21.36
C LYS A 177 -7.56 -4.95 -22.17
N ASN A 178 -8.79 -4.48 -22.32
CA ASN A 178 -9.14 -3.39 -23.25
C ASN A 178 -9.39 -2.04 -22.56
N VAL A 179 -9.05 -1.92 -21.28
CA VAL A 179 -9.20 -0.67 -20.54
C VAL A 179 -7.85 -0.05 -20.23
N LYS A 180 -7.86 1.28 -20.07
CA LYS A 180 -6.67 2.03 -19.68
C LYS A 180 -6.14 1.49 -18.36
N TYR A 181 -4.82 1.30 -18.29
CA TYR A 181 -4.13 0.74 -17.12
C TYR A 181 -4.49 -0.72 -16.79
N HIS A 182 -4.86 -1.51 -17.80
CA HIS A 182 -4.88 -2.97 -17.65
C HIS A 182 -3.56 -3.45 -17.03
N GLU A 183 -3.68 -4.21 -15.95
CA GLU A 183 -2.55 -4.81 -15.24
C GLU A 183 -2.33 -6.25 -15.74
N PRO A 184 -1.29 -6.52 -16.56
CA PRO A 184 -1.05 -7.86 -17.10
C PRO A 184 -0.80 -8.90 -16.01
N GLU A 185 -0.24 -8.47 -14.87
CA GLU A 185 0.07 -9.34 -13.73
C GLU A 185 -0.98 -9.20 -12.62
N TYR A 186 -2.24 -8.96 -12.99
CA TYR A 186 -3.35 -8.77 -12.05
C TYR A 186 -3.50 -9.93 -11.05
N TRP A 187 -3.14 -11.15 -11.46
CA TRP A 187 -3.17 -12.35 -10.63
C TRP A 187 -2.28 -12.26 -9.38
N LYS A 188 -1.26 -11.38 -9.37
CA LYS A 188 -0.42 -11.13 -8.17
C LYS A 188 -1.16 -10.44 -7.04
N PHE A 189 -2.31 -9.83 -7.33
CA PHE A 189 -3.17 -9.18 -6.34
C PHE A 189 -4.23 -10.13 -5.78
N GLY A 190 -4.17 -11.41 -6.15
CA GLY A 190 -5.09 -12.46 -5.73
C GLY A 190 -6.21 -12.69 -6.76
N GLU A 191 -7.41 -12.96 -6.27
CA GLU A 191 -8.55 -13.38 -7.09
C GLU A 191 -9.29 -12.22 -7.74
N GLU A 192 -10.20 -12.55 -8.66
CA GLU A 192 -11.08 -11.57 -9.29
C GLU A 192 -11.93 -10.85 -8.24
N GLY A 193 -12.03 -9.52 -8.35
CA GLY A 193 -12.70 -8.67 -7.35
C GLY A 193 -11.76 -8.12 -6.28
N ASN A 194 -10.51 -8.59 -6.19
CA ASN A 194 -9.54 -8.01 -5.28
C ASN A 194 -9.19 -6.56 -5.64
N LYS A 195 -8.80 -5.81 -4.61
CA LYS A 195 -8.41 -4.42 -4.71
C LYS A 195 -6.89 -4.29 -4.60
N TYR A 196 -6.35 -3.25 -5.24
CA TYR A 196 -4.99 -2.82 -4.99
C TYR A 196 -4.79 -2.53 -3.49
N PHE A 197 -3.57 -2.77 -2.98
CA PHE A 197 -3.18 -2.28 -1.65
C PHE A 197 -3.37 -0.77 -1.54
N ARG A 198 -3.43 -0.25 -0.31
CA ARG A 198 -3.59 1.18 -0.06
C ARG A 198 -2.38 1.94 -0.62
N HIS A 199 -2.61 2.94 -1.47
CA HIS A 199 -1.57 3.78 -2.07
C HIS A 199 -2.08 5.21 -2.31
N ALA A 200 -1.17 6.19 -2.41
CA ALA A 200 -1.55 7.57 -2.69
C ALA A 200 -2.10 7.69 -4.12
N THR A 201 -3.14 8.49 -4.29
CA THR A 201 -3.73 8.82 -5.60
C THR A 201 -2.74 9.62 -6.43
N GLY A 202 -2.61 9.30 -7.73
CA GLY A 202 -1.55 9.81 -8.60
C GLY A 202 -1.33 11.34 -8.63
N GLN A 203 -2.31 12.20 -8.33
CA GLN A 203 -2.14 13.65 -8.54
C GLN A 203 -0.90 14.25 -7.87
N ILE A 204 -0.64 13.89 -6.62
CA ILE A 204 0.54 14.31 -5.87
C ILE A 204 0.75 13.35 -4.70
N TYR A 205 2.01 13.08 -4.39
CA TYR A 205 2.44 12.44 -3.15
C TYR A 205 3.72 13.09 -2.62
N ALA A 206 3.99 12.86 -1.34
CA ALA A 206 5.28 13.19 -0.74
C ALA A 206 5.85 11.99 0.00
N ILE A 207 7.16 11.81 -0.11
CA ILE A 207 7.90 10.78 0.62
C ILE A 207 9.07 11.39 1.37
N SER A 208 9.43 10.80 2.50
CA SER A 208 10.62 11.20 3.24
C SER A 208 11.93 10.83 2.49
N LYS A 209 13.00 11.56 2.78
CA LYS A 209 14.34 11.40 2.16
C LYS A 209 14.87 9.97 2.17
N ASP A 210 14.65 9.26 3.26
CA ASP A 210 15.05 7.87 3.42
C ASP A 210 14.34 6.94 2.44
N LEU A 211 13.04 7.11 2.22
CA LEU A 211 12.28 6.37 1.21
C LEU A 211 12.72 6.73 -0.21
N ALA A 212 12.96 8.03 -0.48
CA ALA A 212 13.50 8.45 -1.76
C ALA A 212 14.88 7.82 -2.04
N LYS A 213 15.73 7.76 -1.02
CA LYS A 213 17.04 7.10 -1.09
C LYS A 213 16.89 5.59 -1.29
N TYR A 214 15.97 4.94 -0.59
CA TYR A 214 15.65 3.53 -0.77
C TYR A 214 15.26 3.24 -2.22
N ILE A 215 14.38 4.05 -2.81
CA ILE A 215 13.98 3.92 -4.21
C ILE A 215 15.19 4.08 -5.13
N SER A 216 15.99 5.14 -4.94
CA SER A 216 17.16 5.41 -5.79
C SER A 216 18.18 4.27 -5.77
N ILE A 217 18.40 3.62 -4.62
CA ILE A 217 19.37 2.53 -4.48
C ILE A 217 18.82 1.23 -5.09
N ASN A 218 17.54 0.94 -4.86
CA ASN A 218 16.94 -0.35 -5.23
C ASN A 218 16.21 -0.32 -6.57
N GLN A 219 16.24 0.81 -7.30
CA GLN A 219 15.50 1.00 -8.56
C GLN A 219 15.57 -0.19 -9.54
N PRO A 220 16.72 -0.87 -9.76
CA PRO A 220 16.81 -1.98 -10.71
C PRO A 220 15.94 -3.19 -10.36
N ILE A 221 15.58 -3.38 -9.08
CA ILE A 221 14.78 -4.51 -8.60
C ILE A 221 13.35 -4.11 -8.22
N LEU A 222 13.04 -2.81 -8.22
CA LEU A 222 11.70 -2.31 -7.91
C LEU A 222 10.75 -2.58 -9.08
N HIS A 223 9.80 -3.48 -8.85
CA HIS A 223 8.81 -3.89 -9.83
C HIS A 223 7.85 -2.73 -10.17
N LYS A 224 7.55 -2.55 -11.46
CA LYS A 224 6.66 -1.51 -11.96
C LYS A 224 5.39 -2.15 -12.52
N PHE A 225 4.26 -1.77 -11.93
CA PHE A 225 2.93 -2.10 -12.40
C PHE A 225 2.46 -1.12 -13.48
N ALA A 226 1.35 -1.43 -14.15
CA ALA A 226 0.76 -0.58 -15.19
C ALA A 226 0.41 0.83 -14.68
N ASN A 227 0.04 0.91 -13.39
CA ASN A 227 -0.19 2.15 -12.67
C ASN A 227 1.06 2.56 -11.87
N GLU A 228 1.55 3.77 -12.07
CA GLU A 228 2.73 4.27 -11.34
C GLU A 228 2.45 4.54 -9.85
N ASP A 229 1.23 4.95 -9.50
CA ASP A 229 0.80 5.18 -8.12
C ASP A 229 0.67 3.85 -7.36
N VAL A 230 0.20 2.80 -8.03
CA VAL A 230 0.28 1.41 -7.56
C VAL A 230 1.74 0.99 -7.38
N SER A 231 2.60 1.20 -8.36
CA SER A 231 4.04 0.86 -8.26
C SER A 231 4.69 1.46 -7.02
N LEU A 232 4.47 2.75 -6.78
CA LEU A 232 5.01 3.43 -5.60
C LEU A 232 4.51 2.82 -4.29
N GLY A 233 3.20 2.55 -4.17
CA GLY A 233 2.66 1.91 -2.98
C GLY A 233 3.19 0.48 -2.75
N ALA A 234 3.43 -0.28 -3.82
CA ALA A 234 3.98 -1.63 -3.72
C ALA A 234 5.39 -1.63 -3.14
N TRP A 235 6.19 -0.62 -3.44
CA TRP A 235 7.56 -0.52 -2.92
C TRP A 235 7.59 -0.29 -1.41
N PHE A 236 6.49 0.19 -0.83
CA PHE A 236 6.40 0.56 0.58
C PHE A 236 5.59 -0.43 1.42
N ILE A 237 4.73 -1.27 0.84
CA ILE A 237 3.86 -2.18 1.60
C ILE A 237 4.62 -3.18 2.46
N GLY A 238 5.82 -3.61 2.01
CA GLY A 238 6.69 -4.52 2.75
C GLY A 238 7.69 -3.83 3.68
N LEU A 239 7.64 -2.49 3.78
CA LEU A 239 8.52 -1.68 4.61
C LEU A 239 7.73 -1.14 5.81
N GLU A 240 8.43 -0.78 6.88
CA GLU A 240 7.85 -0.07 8.02
C GLU A 240 7.65 1.42 7.68
N VAL A 241 6.70 1.69 6.77
CA VAL A 241 6.36 3.02 6.25
C VAL A 241 5.03 3.48 6.84
N GLU A 242 5.03 4.69 7.38
CA GLU A 242 3.81 5.33 7.83
C GLU A 242 3.09 6.00 6.65
N HIS A 243 1.89 5.51 6.38
CA HIS A 243 1.00 6.05 5.35
C HIS A 243 0.12 7.13 5.95
N ILE A 244 0.21 8.35 5.41
CA ILE A 244 -0.57 9.50 5.85
C ILE A 244 -1.62 9.81 4.78
N ASP A 245 -2.88 9.60 5.16
CA ASP A 245 -4.03 9.86 4.30
C ASP A 245 -4.50 11.32 4.44
N ASP A 246 -4.05 12.17 3.52
CA ASP A 246 -4.45 13.58 3.47
C ASP A 246 -5.39 13.83 2.28
N HIS A 247 -6.68 13.92 2.56
CA HIS A 247 -7.73 14.16 1.57
C HIS A 247 -7.66 15.57 0.95
N ASN A 248 -6.89 16.50 1.52
CA ASN A 248 -6.65 17.80 0.89
C ASN A 248 -5.71 17.69 -0.32
N MET A 249 -5.09 16.53 -0.54
CA MET A 249 -4.26 16.23 -1.72
C MET A 249 -5.07 15.64 -2.89
N CYS A 250 -6.41 15.59 -2.80
CA CYS A 250 -7.29 15.08 -3.87
C CYS A 250 -8.72 15.67 -3.84
N CYS A 251 -8.86 16.97 -3.55
CA CYS A 251 -10.18 17.59 -3.55
C CYS A 251 -10.81 17.53 -4.95
N GLY A 252 -12.13 17.38 -5.04
CA GLY A 252 -12.82 17.57 -6.31
C GLY A 252 -12.56 18.97 -6.89
N THR A 253 -12.54 19.07 -8.22
CA THR A 253 -12.46 20.37 -8.91
C THR A 253 -13.71 21.23 -8.62
N PRO A 254 -13.80 22.50 -9.07
CA PRO A 254 -14.96 23.35 -8.78
C PRO A 254 -16.29 22.66 -9.08
N PRO A 255 -17.30 22.83 -8.20
CA PRO A 255 -17.35 23.83 -7.13
C PRO A 255 -16.70 23.42 -5.79
N GLN A 256 -16.28 22.15 -5.63
CA GLN A 256 -15.88 21.64 -4.32
C GLN A 256 -14.61 22.31 -3.76
N CYS A 257 -13.52 22.35 -4.54
CA CYS A 257 -12.29 22.98 -4.06
C CYS A 257 -12.42 24.51 -3.91
N GLU A 258 -13.34 25.13 -4.65
CA GLU A 258 -13.59 26.57 -4.58
C GLU A 258 -14.25 26.94 -3.24
N TRP A 259 -15.30 26.21 -2.83
CA TRP A 259 -15.91 26.40 -1.51
C TRP A 259 -14.92 26.14 -0.36
N LYS A 260 -14.05 25.14 -0.53
CA LYS A 260 -12.98 24.86 0.44
C LYS A 260 -11.98 26.01 0.54
N ALA A 261 -11.56 26.58 -0.59
CA ALA A 261 -10.67 27.74 -0.61
C ALA A 261 -11.32 28.97 0.04
N GLN A 262 -12.60 29.25 -0.26
CA GLN A 262 -13.37 30.34 0.35
C GLN A 262 -13.52 30.18 1.88
N ALA A 263 -13.55 28.94 2.37
CA ALA A 263 -13.57 28.63 3.80
C ALA A 263 -12.18 28.62 4.46
N GLY A 264 -11.12 29.03 3.76
CA GLY A 264 -9.73 29.02 4.26
C GLY A 264 -9.09 27.63 4.32
N ASN A 265 -9.74 26.60 3.78
CA ASN A 265 -9.27 25.22 3.75
C ASN A 265 -8.77 24.84 2.35
N VAL A 266 -7.82 25.61 1.83
CA VAL A 266 -7.26 25.42 0.49
C VAL A 266 -6.73 23.98 0.33
N CYS A 267 -6.99 23.39 -0.83
CA CYS A 267 -6.53 22.05 -1.16
C CYS A 267 -5.11 22.07 -1.72
N VAL A 268 -4.29 21.10 -1.32
CA VAL A 268 -2.95 20.89 -1.90
C VAL A 268 -3.05 20.50 -3.37
N ALA A 269 -4.06 19.71 -3.74
CA ALA A 269 -4.32 19.36 -5.12
C ALA A 269 -5.81 19.08 -5.38
N SER A 270 -6.20 19.30 -6.63
CA SER A 270 -7.54 19.02 -7.15
C SER A 270 -7.52 17.83 -8.10
N PHE A 271 -8.62 17.07 -8.14
CA PHE A 271 -8.72 15.78 -8.81
C PHE A 271 -10.14 15.54 -9.36
N ASP A 272 -10.25 15.05 -10.59
CA ASP A 272 -11.50 14.50 -11.12
C ASP A 272 -11.41 12.97 -11.18
N TRP A 273 -12.33 12.30 -10.47
CA TRP A 273 -12.39 10.83 -10.44
C TRP A 273 -12.72 10.21 -11.79
N SER A 274 -13.46 10.91 -12.64
CA SER A 274 -13.92 10.42 -13.94
C SER A 274 -12.81 10.19 -14.96
N CYS A 275 -11.64 10.80 -14.78
CA CYS A 275 -10.51 10.68 -15.72
C CYS A 275 -9.15 10.47 -15.04
N SER A 276 -9.15 10.16 -13.73
CA SER A 276 -7.94 9.91 -12.94
C SER A 276 -6.94 11.07 -12.97
N GLY A 277 -7.42 12.28 -12.67
CA GLY A 277 -6.65 13.52 -12.69
C GLY A 277 -7.57 14.69 -13.04
N ILE A 278 -7.04 15.86 -13.41
CA ILE A 278 -7.89 16.94 -13.94
C ILE A 278 -8.29 16.63 -15.38
N CYS A 279 -9.59 16.53 -15.66
CA CYS A 279 -10.07 16.23 -17.01
C CYS A 279 -9.79 17.42 -17.93
N LYS A 280 -9.40 17.17 -19.19
CA LYS A 280 -8.96 18.22 -20.12
C LYS A 280 -7.93 19.15 -19.46
N SER A 281 -6.92 18.54 -18.83
CA SER A 281 -5.96 19.25 -17.97
C SER A 281 -5.22 20.40 -18.66
N VAL A 282 -4.98 20.31 -19.98
CA VAL A 282 -4.30 21.39 -20.71
C VAL A 282 -5.11 22.68 -20.63
N GLU A 283 -6.44 22.57 -20.80
CA GLU A 283 -7.37 23.69 -20.80
C GLU A 283 -7.84 24.07 -19.39
N ARG A 284 -8.17 23.08 -18.54
CA ARG A 284 -8.87 23.30 -17.27
C ARG A 284 -7.98 23.59 -16.08
N ILE A 285 -6.71 23.18 -16.08
CA ILE A 285 -5.88 23.31 -14.88
C ILE A 285 -5.66 24.78 -14.46
N LYS A 286 -5.64 25.71 -15.43
CA LYS A 286 -5.56 27.16 -15.18
C LYS A 286 -6.77 27.71 -14.45
N ASP A 287 -7.97 27.36 -14.92
CA ASP A 287 -9.22 27.77 -14.29
C ASP A 287 -9.37 27.16 -12.88
N VAL A 288 -9.06 25.87 -12.74
CA VAL A 288 -9.08 25.19 -11.45
C VAL A 288 -8.11 25.84 -10.47
N HIS A 289 -6.89 26.16 -10.92
CA HIS A 289 -5.91 26.85 -10.09
C HIS A 289 -6.35 28.27 -9.70
N ALA A 290 -6.96 29.02 -10.62
CA ALA A 290 -7.45 30.37 -10.33
C ALA A 290 -8.58 30.38 -9.28
N LYS A 291 -9.46 29.37 -9.29
CA LYS A 291 -10.60 29.26 -8.36
C LYS A 291 -10.27 28.59 -7.04
N CYS A 292 -9.34 27.65 -7.04
CA CYS A 292 -9.04 26.81 -5.89
C CYS A 292 -7.64 27.03 -5.31
N GLY A 293 -6.87 27.95 -5.89
CA GLY A 293 -5.55 28.32 -5.44
C GLY A 293 -5.58 29.05 -4.10
N GLU A 294 -4.43 29.07 -3.43
CA GLU A 294 -4.21 29.89 -2.25
C GLU A 294 -4.04 31.36 -2.64
N ASP A 295 -4.34 32.26 -1.69
CA ASP A 295 -4.00 33.67 -1.86
C ASP A 295 -2.47 33.89 -1.84
N ALA A 296 -2.02 35.03 -2.39
CA ALA A 296 -0.61 35.36 -2.41
C ALA A 296 0.00 35.56 -1.00
N ALA A 297 -0.84 35.83 0.02
CA ALA A 297 -0.41 36.05 1.40
C ALA A 297 -0.05 34.74 2.12
N THR A 298 -0.74 33.64 1.81
CA THR A 298 -0.53 32.30 2.38
C THR A 298 0.87 31.78 2.06
N LEU A 299 1.44 32.14 0.91
CA LEU A 299 2.82 31.82 0.54
C LEU A 299 3.85 32.36 1.52
N TRP A 300 3.65 33.60 1.99
CA TRP A 300 4.58 34.26 2.89
C TRP A 300 4.44 33.72 4.32
N ASN A 301 3.22 33.49 4.80
CA ASN A 301 2.99 32.97 6.15
C ASN A 301 3.42 31.51 6.35
N ALA A 302 3.53 30.73 5.27
CA ALA A 302 3.94 29.33 5.36
C ALA A 302 5.47 29.12 5.34
N LEU A 303 6.24 30.12 4.90
CA LEU A 303 7.69 30.03 4.75
C LEU A 303 8.47 30.62 5.94
N PHE A 304 7.80 31.27 6.89
CA PHE A 304 8.39 31.96 8.04
C PHE A 304 7.74 31.52 9.37
#